data_AF-A0A1Z3HK02-F1
#
_entry.id   AF-A0A1Z3HK02-F1
#
_cell.length_a   1.000
_cell.length_b   1.000
_cell.length_c   1.000
_cell.angle_alpha   90.00
_cell.angle_beta   90.00
_cell.angle_gamma   90.00
#
_symmetry.space_group_name_H-M   'P 1'
#
loop_
_entity.id
_entity.type
_entity.pdbx_description
1 polymer ?
#
loop_
_entity_poly.entity_id
_entity_poly.type
_entity_poly.pdbx_seq_one_letter_code
_entity_poly.pdbx_strand_id
1 'polypeptide(L)' 'MAQATQFWDKIAEKYAKQPIADEAAYQKKLAVTRDYFRPDMDVLEFGCGTGTTAILHAPYVKHIRAIDGCQ' A
#
# COMPACT_ATOMS: atom_id res chain seq x y z
N MET A 1 2.02 15.52 18.66
CA MET A 1 1.82 14.08 18.35
C MET A 1 0.35 13.80 18.01
N ALA A 2 -0.63 14.06 18.89
CA ALA A 2 -2.06 13.79 18.60
C ALA A 2 -2.68 14.56 17.40
N GLN A 3 -2.10 15.71 17.02
CA GLN A 3 -2.66 16.55 15.96
C GLN A 3 -2.38 16.05 14.54
N ALA A 4 -1.31 15.25 14.36
CA ALA A 4 -0.98 14.64 13.09
C ALA A 4 -1.86 13.40 12.83
N THR A 5 -2.06 12.54 13.84
CA THR A 5 -2.93 11.36 13.76
C THR A 5 -4.36 11.75 13.38
N GLN A 6 -4.95 12.76 14.05
CA GLN A 6 -6.30 13.24 13.73
C GLN A 6 -6.43 13.89 12.34
N PHE A 7 -5.34 14.44 11.81
CA PHE A 7 -5.31 15.00 10.45
C PHE A 7 -5.27 13.88 9.41
N TRP A 8 -4.42 12.88 9.62
CA TRP A 8 -4.34 11.69 8.75
C TRP A 8 -5.62 10.86 8.80
N ASP A 9 -6.26 10.67 9.96
CA ASP A 9 -7.54 9.96 10.07
C ASP A 9 -8.65 10.62 9.25
N LYS A 10 -8.76 11.96 9.31
CA LYS A 10 -9.78 12.70 8.55
C LYS A 10 -9.54 12.68 7.05
N ILE A 11 -8.27 12.63 6.63
CA ILE A 11 -7.89 12.66 5.23
C ILE A 11 -7.83 11.25 4.63
N ALA A 12 -7.59 10.22 5.44
CA ALA A 12 -7.50 8.83 5.03
C ALA A 12 -8.77 8.36 4.33
N GLU A 13 -9.96 8.67 4.85
CA GLU A 13 -11.22 8.34 4.17
C GLU A 13 -11.34 9.03 2.80
N LYS A 14 -10.93 10.30 2.71
CA LYS A 14 -11.00 11.07 1.47
C LYS A 14 -9.99 10.56 0.44
N TYR A 15 -8.80 10.16 0.88
CA TYR A 15 -7.80 9.53 0.04
C TYR A 15 -8.23 8.14 -0.42
N ALA A 16 -8.82 7.33 0.47
CA ALA A 16 -9.34 6.01 0.14
C ALA A 16 -10.47 6.08 -0.91
N LYS A 17 -11.27 7.15 -0.88
CA LYS A 17 -12.36 7.41 -1.83
C LYS A 17 -11.90 8.16 -3.09
N GLN A 18 -10.67 8.68 -3.12
CA GLN A 18 -10.16 9.35 -4.31
C GLN A 18 -9.79 8.31 -5.37
N PRO A 19 -10.37 8.41 -6.59
CA PRO A 19 -10.00 7.53 -7.67
C PRO A 19 -8.53 7.72 -8.00
N ILE A 20 -7.85 6.63 -8.31
CA ILE A 20 -6.47 6.65 -8.77
C ILE A 20 -6.46 7.44 -10.09
N ALA A 21 -5.91 8.65 -10.06
CA ALA A 21 -5.98 9.58 -11.20
C ALA A 21 -5.34 9.00 -12.48
N ASP A 22 -4.41 8.06 -12.33
CA ASP A 22 -3.80 7.32 -13.44
C ASP A 22 -3.69 5.83 -13.06
N GLU A 23 -4.78 5.10 -13.33
CA GLU A 23 -4.82 3.65 -13.14
C GLU A 23 -3.76 2.92 -13.98
N ALA A 24 -3.44 3.42 -15.18
CA ALA A 24 -2.46 2.79 -16.06
C ALA A 24 -1.03 2.90 -15.48
N ALA A 25 -0.66 4.05 -14.93
CA ALA A 25 0.60 4.22 -14.21
C ALA A 25 0.64 3.38 -12.92
N TYR A 26 -0.47 3.27 -12.20
CA TYR A 26 -0.56 2.43 -11.01
C TYR A 26 -0.37 0.94 -11.34
N GLN A 27 -1.04 0.43 -12.37
CA GLN A 27 -0.87 -0.95 -12.84
C GLN A 27 0.55 -1.21 -13.34
N LYS A 28 1.16 -0.24 -14.05
CA LYS A 28 2.56 -0.35 -14.49
C LYS A 28 3.51 -0.45 -13.29
N LYS A 29 3.30 0.36 -12.24
CA LYS A 29 4.09 0.28 -11.00
C LYS A 29 3.95 -1.08 -10.33
N LEU A 30 2.74 -1.63 -10.25
CA LEU A 30 2.52 -2.97 -9.70
C LEU A 30 3.23 -4.05 -10.52
N ALA A 31 3.13 -4.01 -11.85
CA ALA A 31 3.79 -4.97 -12.73
C ALA A 31 5.31 -4.96 -12.54
N VAL A 32 5.94 -3.78 -12.59
CA VAL A 32 7.39 -3.64 -12.37
C VAL A 32 7.79 -4.14 -10.99
N THR A 33 7.00 -3.87 -9.96
CA THR A 33 7.31 -4.34 -8.59
C THR A 33 7.19 -5.87 -8.49
N ARG A 34 6.17 -6.46 -9.12
CA ARG A 34 5.96 -7.91 -9.17
C ARG A 34 7.06 -8.66 -9.94
N ASP A 35 7.68 -8.04 -10.94
CA ASP A 35 8.79 -8.66 -11.68
C ASP A 35 10.00 -8.96 -10.78
N TYR A 36 10.15 -8.24 -9.67
CA TYR A 36 11.21 -8.51 -8.68
C TYR A 36 10.80 -9.52 -7.61
N PHE A 37 9.51 -9.91 -7.57
CA PHE A 37 9.01 -10.81 -6.55
C PHE A 37 9.25 -12.27 -6.90
N ARG A 38 9.53 -13.03 -5.85
CA ARG A 38 9.62 -14.47 -5.92
C ARG A 38 8.67 -15.05 -4.87
N PRO A 39 8.04 -16.21 -5.16
CA PRO A 39 7.04 -16.80 -4.28
C PRO A 39 7.59 -17.25 -2.92
N ASP A 40 8.92 -17.28 -2.75
CA ASP A 40 9.61 -17.61 -1.50
C ASP A 40 9.97 -16.37 -0.64
N MET A 41 9.75 -15.15 -1.14
CA MET A 41 10.15 -13.92 -0.47
C MET A 41 9.17 -13.47 0.61
N ASP A 42 9.73 -12.89 1.68
CA ASP A 42 8.99 -12.13 2.69
C ASP A 42 9.15 -10.62 2.38
N VAL A 43 8.05 -9.92 2.15
CA VAL A 43 8.03 -8.50 1.76
C VAL A 43 7.54 -7.61 2.90
N LEU A 44 8.15 -6.44 3.07
CA LEU A 44 7.75 -5.42 4.03
C LEU A 44 7.35 -4.13 3.29
N GLU A 45 6.08 -3.75 3.41
CA GLU A 45 5.54 -2.49 2.91
C GLU A 45 5.46 -1.48 4.07
N PHE A 46 6.14 -0.34 3.92
CA PHE A 46 6.07 0.77 4.86
C PHE A 46 5.16 1.88 4.32
N GLY A 47 4.34 2.47 5.16
CA GLY A 47 3.39 3.52 4.77
C GLY A 47 2.25 2.96 3.93
N CYS A 48 1.64 1.86 4.37
CA CYS A 48 0.67 1.13 3.56
C CYS A 48 -0.66 1.88 3.36
N GLY A 49 -0.95 2.93 4.13
CA GLY A 49 -2.20 3.68 4.05
C GLY A 49 -3.40 2.78 4.27
N THR A 50 -4.15 2.51 3.20
CA THR A 50 -5.29 1.60 3.17
C THR A 50 -4.92 0.12 2.98
N GLY A 51 -3.63 -0.20 2.78
CA GLY A 51 -3.13 -1.56 2.61
C GLY A 51 -3.49 -2.23 1.27
N THR A 52 -4.12 -1.50 0.34
CA THR A 52 -4.63 -2.05 -0.92
C THR A 52 -3.51 -2.59 -1.81
N THR A 53 -2.36 -1.91 -1.83
CA THR A 53 -1.17 -2.33 -2.58
C THR A 53 -0.59 -3.63 -2.00
N ALA A 54 -0.50 -3.78 -0.68
CA ALA A 54 -0.07 -5.02 -0.04
C ALA A 54 -0.98 -6.21 -0.39
N ILE A 55 -2.31 -6.01 -0.41
CA ILE A 55 -3.27 -7.07 -0.80
C ILE A 55 -3.03 -7.52 -2.24
N LEU A 56 -2.78 -6.57 -3.16
CA LEU A 56 -2.50 -6.87 -4.58
C LEU A 56 -1.17 -7.58 -4.80
N HIS A 57 -0.23 -7.50 -3.85
CA HIS A 57 1.08 -8.13 -3.89
C HIS A 57 1.12 -9.48 -3.16
N ALA A 58 0.24 -9.71 -2.19
CA ALA A 58 0.18 -10.93 -1.39
C ALA A 58 0.19 -12.25 -2.20
N PRO A 59 -0.46 -12.37 -3.37
CA PRO A 59 -0.44 -13.63 -4.14
C PRO A 59 0.91 -13.98 -4.78
N TYR A 60 1.84 -13.02 -4.88
CA TYR A 60 3.10 -13.16 -5.61
C TYR A 60 4.31 -13.43 -4.71
N VAL A 61 4.10 -13.43 -3.39
CA VAL A 61 5.15 -13.55 -2.37
C VAL A 61 4.69 -14.51 -1.29
N LYS A 62 5.62 -15.05 -0.49
CA LYS A 62 5.29 -15.99 0.58
C LYS A 62 4.52 -15.31 1.71
N HIS A 63 4.96 -14.10 2.07
CA HIS A 63 4.40 -13.34 3.16
C HIS A 63 4.61 -11.86 2.91
N ILE A 64 3.60 -11.05 3.21
CA ILE A 64 3.70 -9.60 3.16
C ILE A 64 3.31 -9.01 4.51
N ARG A 65 4.20 -8.17 5.06
CA ARG A 65 3.92 -7.35 6.24
C ARG A 65 3.75 -5.92 5.77
N ALA A 66 2.60 -5.32 6.07
CA ALA A 66 2.33 -3.93 5.77
C ALA A 66 2.23 -3.16 7.10
N ILE A 67 2.99 -2.09 7.24
CA ILE A 67 2.95 -1.23 8.43
C ILE A 67 2.70 0.21 8.02
N ASP A 68 1.89 0.91 8.81
CA ASP A 68 1.68 2.35 8.67
C ASP A 68 1.72 3.03 10.04
N GLY A 69 2.14 4.29 10.05
CA GLY A 69 2.46 5.08 11.22
C GLY A 69 1.27 5.78 11.88
N CYS A 70 0.05 5.23 11.79
CA CYS A 70 -1.07 5.74 12.58
C CYS A 70 -1.01 5.13 13.98
N GLN A 71 -0.15 5.72 14.83
CA GLN A 71 -0.27 5.64 16.29
C GLN A 71 -0.89 6.94 16.83
#